data_AF-A0A101PNI0-F1
#
_entry.id   AF-A0A101PNI0-F1
#
_cell.length_a   1.000
_cell.length_b   1.000
_cell.length_c   1.000
_cell.angle_alpha   90.00
_cell.angle_beta   90.00
_cell.angle_gamma   90.00
#
_symmetry.space_group_name_H-M   'P 1'
#
loop_
_entity.id
_entity.type
_entity.pdbx_description
1 polymer ?
#
loop_
_entity_poly.entity_id
_entity_poly.type
_entity_poly.pdbx_seq_one_letter_code
_entity_poly.pdbx_strand_id
1 'polypeptide(L)'
;MGVEKAEPGDEQAVAAACHRVLWDMRPFDADETRALLEELDGHVRALSPQVTAFVPELAGETRETAFVVLRNVDRVLYPDAPSTDWQLRLHDLAVLARALRELRALGRRRVGGERRGGGVDEAADPSGWLAARAGA
;
A
#
# COMPACT_ATOMS: atom_id res chain seq x y z
N MET A 1 15.89 -13.03 25.54
CA MET A 1 14.61 -12.55 25.00
C MET A 1 14.83 -12.37 23.51
N GLY A 2 14.39 -13.32 22.69
CA GLY A 2 14.67 -13.32 21.25
C GLY A 2 13.88 -12.19 20.60
N VAL A 3 14.57 -11.21 20.02
CA VAL A 3 13.95 -10.27 19.10
C VAL A 3 13.64 -11.08 17.86
N GLU A 4 12.40 -11.55 17.72
CA GLU A 4 11.93 -12.04 16.43
C GLU A 4 12.15 -10.90 15.45
N LYS A 5 13.11 -11.10 14.54
CA LYS A 5 13.47 -10.08 13.56
C LYS A 5 12.26 -9.92 12.65
N ALA A 6 11.57 -8.79 12.76
CA ALA A 6 10.36 -8.51 12.01
C ALA A 6 10.61 -8.75 10.52
N GLU A 7 9.80 -9.61 9.89
CA GLU A 7 10.01 -9.97 8.49
C GLU A 7 9.79 -8.76 7.58
N PRO A 8 10.70 -8.47 6.63
CA PRO A 8 10.52 -7.37 5.70
C PRO A 8 9.22 -7.49 4.90
N GLY A 9 8.33 -6.50 5.04
CA GLY A 9 7.06 -6.46 4.34
C GLY A 9 5.92 -7.19 5.06
N ASP A 10 6.15 -7.65 6.29
CA ASP A 10 5.06 -8.04 7.20
C ASP A 10 4.17 -6.83 7.49
N GLU A 11 2.86 -7.04 7.49
CA GLU A 11 1.88 -5.95 7.57
C GLU A 11 1.88 -5.27 8.94
N GLN A 12 2.03 -6.04 10.02
CA GLN A 12 2.04 -5.53 11.39
C GLN A 12 3.37 -4.85 11.70
N ALA A 13 4.48 -5.41 11.25
CA ALA A 13 5.80 -4.80 11.34
C ALA A 13 5.84 -3.43 10.65
N VAL A 14 5.38 -3.37 9.40
CA VAL A 14 5.31 -2.11 8.63
C VAL A 14 4.41 -1.11 9.35
N ALA A 15 3.27 -1.55 9.90
CA ALA A 15 2.38 -0.70 10.68
C ALA A 15 3.07 -0.10 11.90
N ALA A 16 3.77 -0.92 12.68
CA ALA A 16 4.45 -0.50 13.90
C ALA A 16 5.60 0.47 13.59
N ALA A 17 6.43 0.17 12.58
CA ALA A 17 7.53 1.04 12.17
C ALA A 17 7.02 2.41 11.68
N CYS A 18 5.97 2.42 10.84
CA CYS A 18 5.35 3.66 10.39
C CYS A 18 4.71 4.44 11.56
N HIS A 19 4.07 3.73 12.50
CA HIS A 19 3.46 4.37 13.67
C HIS A 19 4.49 5.13 14.48
N ARG A 20 5.60 4.46 14.81
CA ARG A 20 6.71 5.04 15.56
C ARG A 20 7.21 6.32 14.90
N VAL A 21 7.52 6.28 13.60
CA VAL A 21 8.10 7.45 12.91
C VAL A 21 7.12 8.60 12.72
N LEU A 22 5.87 8.30 12.34
CA LEU A 22 4.93 9.33 11.90
C LEU A 22 4.05 9.88 13.04
N TRP A 23 3.93 9.17 14.16
CA TRP A 23 3.03 9.56 15.27
C TRP A 23 3.65 9.53 16.66
N ASP A 24 4.67 8.72 16.95
CA ASP A 24 5.37 8.86 18.22
C ASP A 24 6.19 10.15 18.16
N MET A 25 5.66 11.22 18.75
CA MET A 25 6.28 12.56 18.84
C MET A 25 7.57 12.59 19.69
N ARG A 26 8.15 11.42 20.00
CA ARG A 26 9.36 11.28 20.80
C ARG A 26 10.59 11.48 19.90
N PRO A 27 11.63 12.19 20.36
CA PRO A 27 12.90 12.24 19.65
C PRO A 27 13.58 10.86 19.65
N PHE A 28 14.11 10.47 18.49
CA PHE A 28 14.95 9.28 18.33
C PHE A 28 16.41 9.65 18.55
N ASP A 29 17.15 8.76 19.22
CA ASP A 29 18.61 8.87 19.22
C ASP A 29 19.21 8.38 17.88
N ALA A 30 20.54 8.50 17.74
CA ALA A 30 21.22 8.17 16.49
C ALA A 30 21.15 6.67 16.15
N ASP A 31 21.20 5.80 17.15
CA ASP A 31 21.16 4.34 16.95
C ASP A 31 19.73 3.89 16.61
N GLU A 32 18.72 4.43 17.31
CA GLU A 32 17.30 4.24 17.01
C GLU A 32 16.97 4.72 15.59
N THR A 33 17.49 5.89 15.20
CA THR A 33 17.31 6.45 13.84
C THR A 33 17.90 5.51 12.79
N ARG A 34 19.14 5.03 13.00
CA ARG A 34 19.79 4.12 12.05
C ARG A 34 19.02 2.80 11.91
N ALA A 35 18.60 2.23 13.04
CA ALA A 35 17.82 0.98 13.05
C ALA A 35 16.49 1.15 12.31
N LEU A 36 15.76 2.24 12.55
CA LEU A 36 14.49 2.53 11.88
C LEU A 36 14.67 2.80 10.38
N LEU A 37 15.77 3.45 9.97
CA LEU A 37 16.10 3.64 8.56
C LEU A 37 16.34 2.29 7.86
N GLU A 38 17.14 1.40 8.46
CA GLU A 38 17.40 0.06 7.93
C GLU A 38 16.11 -0.78 7.85
N GLU A 39 15.27 -0.71 8.89
CA GLU A 39 13.99 -1.41 8.97
C GLU A 39 13.01 -0.94 7.86
N LEU A 40 12.80 0.37 7.75
CA LEU A 40 11.89 0.95 6.77
C LEU A 40 12.40 0.80 5.33
N ASP A 41 13.70 0.93 5.08
CA ASP A 41 14.30 0.66 3.76
C ASP A 41 14.04 -0.80 3.35
N GLY A 42 14.24 -1.75 4.27
CA GLY A 42 13.94 -3.17 4.06
C GLY A 42 12.46 -3.40 3.73
N HIS A 43 11.54 -2.74 4.43
CA HIS A 43 10.12 -2.80 4.15
C HIS A 43 9.75 -2.24 2.78
N VAL A 44 10.27 -1.06 2.42
CA VAL A 44 10.01 -0.43 1.12
C VAL A 44 10.52 -1.33 -0.02
N ARG A 45 11.73 -1.90 0.10
CA ARG A 45 12.28 -2.85 -0.87
C ARG A 45 11.47 -4.14 -0.99
N ALA A 46 10.90 -4.63 0.10
CA ALA A 46 10.08 -5.83 0.08
C ALA A 46 8.68 -5.59 -0.52
N LEU A 47 8.08 -4.42 -0.26
CA LEU A 47 6.73 -4.09 -0.70
C LEU A 47 6.67 -3.57 -2.14
N SER A 48 7.69 -2.83 -2.60
CA SER A 48 7.65 -2.19 -3.93
C SER A 48 7.43 -3.16 -5.10
N PRO A 49 8.09 -4.34 -5.17
CA PRO A 49 7.87 -5.26 -6.30
C PRO A 49 6.46 -5.86 -6.29
N GLN A 50 5.89 -6.04 -5.09
CA GLN A 50 4.53 -6.55 -4.93
C GLN A 50 3.50 -5.54 -5.44
N VAL A 51 3.67 -4.26 -5.10
CA VAL A 51 2.80 -3.18 -5.62
C VAL A 51 2.96 -3.04 -7.12
N THR A 52 4.19 -3.07 -7.65
CA THR A 52 4.46 -3.06 -9.10
C THR A 52 3.71 -4.16 -9.84
N ALA A 53 3.66 -5.37 -9.27
CA ALA A 53 2.91 -6.49 -9.87
C ALA A 53 1.39 -6.23 -9.94
N PHE A 54 0.82 -5.47 -9.00
CA PHE A 54 -0.61 -5.13 -9.01
C PHE A 54 -0.97 -3.93 -9.91
N VAL A 55 -0.01 -3.09 -10.29
CA VAL A 55 -0.27 -1.87 -11.08
C VAL A 55 -1.14 -2.10 -12.34
N PRO A 56 -0.94 -3.17 -13.14
CA PRO A 56 -1.76 -3.42 -14.32
C PRO A 56 -3.26 -3.63 -14.02
N GLU A 57 -3.59 -4.09 -12.81
CA GLU A 57 -4.96 -4.40 -12.37
C GLU A 57 -5.64 -3.21 -11.69
N LEU A 58 -4.87 -2.16 -11.35
CA LEU A 58 -5.39 -0.92 -10.80
C LEU A 58 -6.01 -0.06 -11.91
N ALA A 59 -7.04 0.72 -11.55
CA ALA A 59 -7.72 1.63 -12.47
C ALA A 59 -7.90 3.02 -11.86
N GLY A 60 -8.02 4.03 -12.73
CA GLY A 60 -8.25 5.43 -12.36
C GLY A 60 -7.20 5.98 -11.40
N GLU A 61 -7.64 6.78 -10.44
CA GLU A 61 -6.81 7.51 -9.47
C GLU A 61 -5.88 6.59 -8.65
N THR A 62 -6.30 5.35 -8.37
CA THR A 62 -5.48 4.40 -7.61
C THR A 62 -4.24 3.97 -8.41
N ARG A 63 -4.38 3.80 -9.74
CA ARG A 63 -3.25 3.47 -10.61
C ARG A 63 -2.28 4.64 -10.72
N GLU A 64 -2.81 5.85 -10.88
CA GLU A 64 -2.00 7.07 -10.91
C GLU A 64 -1.23 7.26 -9.59
N THR A 65 -1.91 7.06 -8.46
CA THR A 65 -1.30 7.09 -7.13
C THR A 65 -0.19 6.05 -7.01
N ALA A 66 -0.41 4.82 -7.48
CA ALA A 66 0.60 3.77 -7.45
C ALA A 66 1.85 4.15 -8.26
N PHE A 67 1.69 4.74 -9.45
CA PHE A 67 2.83 5.23 -10.24
C PHE A 67 3.60 6.35 -9.52
N VAL A 68 2.89 7.29 -8.90
CA VAL A 68 3.53 8.38 -8.13
C VAL A 68 4.30 7.81 -6.94
N VAL A 69 3.72 6.86 -6.20
CA VAL A 69 4.38 6.20 -5.07
C VAL A 69 5.62 5.45 -5.53
N LEU A 70 5.52 4.61 -6.57
CA LEU A 70 6.65 3.84 -7.09
C LEU A 70 7.78 4.74 -7.61
N ARG A 71 7.46 5.84 -8.30
CA ARG A 71 8.45 6.83 -8.70
C ARG A 71 9.19 7.45 -7.50
N ASN A 72 8.49 7.72 -6.40
CA ASN A 72 9.13 8.26 -5.20
C ASN A 72 9.94 7.20 -4.44
N VAL A 73 9.53 5.93 -4.50
CA VAL A 73 10.34 4.80 -4.00
C VAL A 73 11.70 4.77 -4.71
N ASP A 74 11.72 4.87 -6.03
CA ASP A 74 12.98 4.87 -6.79
C ASP A 74 13.91 6.02 -6.35
N ARG A 75 13.35 7.22 -6.15
CA ARG A 75 14.11 8.40 -5.69
C ARG A 75 14.70 8.23 -4.29
N VAL A 76 13.96 7.60 -3.38
CA VAL A 76 14.39 7.44 -1.97
C VAL A 76 15.36 6.27 -1.81
N LEU A 77 15.17 5.18 -2.57
CA LEU A 77 16.08 4.02 -2.53
C LEU A 77 17.37 4.26 -3.32
N TYR A 78 17.33 5.09 -4.36
CA TYR A 78 18.47 5.44 -5.22
C TYR A 78 18.69 6.96 -5.23
N PRO A 79 19.13 7.55 -4.11
CA PRO A 79 19.34 8.98 -4.05
C PRO A 79 20.54 9.38 -4.91
N ASP A 80 20.31 10.26 -5.89
CA ASP A 80 21.38 10.85 -6.71
C ASP A 80 22.38 11.69 -5.87
N ALA A 81 21.96 12.15 -4.69
CA ALA A 81 22.82 12.79 -3.70
C ALA A 81 22.42 12.35 -2.28
N PRO A 82 23.37 12.02 -1.39
CA PRO A 82 23.06 11.66 -0.01
C PRO A 82 22.37 12.82 0.71
N SER A 83 21.13 12.61 1.17
CA SER A 83 20.45 13.54 2.06
C SER A 83 21.25 13.70 3.36
N THR A 84 21.60 14.93 3.70
CA THR A 84 22.21 15.27 5.00
C THR A 84 21.16 15.27 6.12
N ASP A 85 19.88 15.30 5.76
CA ASP A 85 18.76 15.29 6.69
C ASP A 85 18.20 13.86 6.87
N TRP A 86 18.60 13.24 7.98
CA TRP A 86 18.18 11.89 8.36
C TRP A 86 16.71 11.84 8.81
N GLN A 87 16.19 12.93 9.37
CA GLN A 87 14.80 12.98 9.84
C GLN A 87 13.84 13.04 8.65
N LEU A 88 14.18 13.87 7.65
CA LEU A 88 13.44 13.90 6.39
C LEU A 88 13.47 12.54 5.69
N ARG A 89 14.65 11.90 5.62
CA ARG A 89 14.78 10.57 5.01
C ARG A 89 13.95 9.51 5.73
N LEU A 90 13.95 9.55 7.06
CA LEU A 90 13.16 8.63 7.88
C LEU A 90 11.66 8.83 7.66
N HIS A 91 11.22 10.10 7.62
CA HIS A 91 9.84 10.46 7.31
C HIS A 91 9.41 9.98 5.93
N ASP A 92 10.21 10.25 4.89
CA ASP A 92 9.92 9.85 3.51
C ASP A 92 9.77 8.32 3.39
N LEU A 93 10.68 7.56 4.00
CA LEU A 93 10.61 6.10 4.03
C LEU A 93 9.34 5.60 4.74
N ALA A 94 8.94 6.20 5.86
CA ALA A 94 7.73 5.80 6.58
C ALA A 94 6.46 6.14 5.79
N VAL A 95 6.40 7.29 5.12
CA VAL A 95 5.29 7.66 4.23
C VAL A 95 5.16 6.67 3.09
N LEU A 96 6.27 6.33 2.43
CA LEU A 96 6.29 5.39 1.32
C LEU A 96 5.92 3.96 1.77
N ALA A 97 6.49 3.48 2.88
CA ALA A 97 6.16 2.16 3.43
C ALA A 97 4.66 2.05 3.74
N ARG A 98 4.07 3.09 4.35
CA ARG A 98 2.62 3.15 4.59
C ARG A 98 1.83 3.12 3.29
N ALA A 99 2.18 3.96 2.31
CA ALA A 99 1.46 4.02 1.04
C ALA A 99 1.52 2.68 0.28
N LEU A 100 2.69 2.04 0.25
CA LEU A 100 2.88 0.72 -0.35
C LEU A 100 2.04 -0.37 0.35
N ARG A 101 1.96 -0.33 1.68
CA ARG A 101 1.11 -1.25 2.46
C ARG A 101 -0.36 -1.11 2.07
N GLU A 102 -0.87 0.11 2.00
CA GLU A 102 -2.28 0.38 1.61
C GLU A 102 -2.56 -0.07 0.17
N LEU A 103 -1.65 0.22 -0.78
CA LEU A 103 -1.77 -0.19 -2.17
C LEU A 103 -1.72 -1.71 -2.32
N ARG A 104 -0.86 -2.41 -1.57
CA ARG A 104 -0.82 -3.87 -1.53
C ARG A 104 -2.12 -4.47 -0.99
N ALA A 105 -2.69 -3.89 0.06
CA ALA A 105 -3.98 -4.32 0.59
C ALA A 105 -5.11 -4.13 -0.42
N LEU A 106 -5.11 -3.01 -1.16
CA LEU A 106 -6.06 -2.77 -2.25
C LEU A 106 -5.89 -3.77 -3.40
N GLY A 107 -4.67 -4.02 -3.85
CA GLY A 107 -4.35 -5.00 -4.90
C GLY A 107 -4.82 -6.41 -4.53
N ARG A 108 -4.50 -6.86 -3.32
CA ARG A 108 -4.96 -8.16 -2.79
C ARG A 108 -6.48 -8.31 -2.79
N ARG A 109 -7.23 -7.27 -2.41
CA ARG A 109 -8.70 -7.29 -2.43
C ARG A 109 -9.26 -7.40 -3.84
N ARG A 110 -8.60 -6.79 -4.83
CA ARG A 110 -9.05 -6.81 -6.23
C ARG A 110 -8.82 -8.19 -6.87
N VAL A 111 -7.62 -8.75 -6.73
CA VAL A 111 -7.29 -10.12 -7.18
C VAL A 111 -8.13 -11.18 -6.45
N GLY A 112 -8.33 -11.01 -5.15
CA GLY A 112 -9.16 -11.93 -4.35
C GLY A 112 -10.65 -11.83 -4.64
N GLY A 113 -11.11 -10.68 -5.13
CA GLY A 113 -12.53 -10.39 -5.42
C GLY A 113 -13.04 -10.92 -6.75
N GLU A 114 -12.16 -11.23 -7.72
CA GLU A 114 -12.55 -11.70 -9.05
C GLU A 114 -12.94 -13.19 -9.12
N ARG A 115 -12.98 -13.92 -8.00
CA ARG A 115 -13.58 -15.28 -7.92
C ARG A 115 -15.05 -15.31 -7.50
N ARG A 116 -15.79 -14.20 -7.66
CA ARG A 116 -17.27 -14.19 -7.66
C ARG A 116 -17.76 -13.51 -8.94
N GLY A 117 -17.68 -14.24 -10.04
CA GLY A 117 -18.14 -13.76 -11.35
C GLY A 117 -18.33 -14.90 -12.35
N GLY A 118 -18.90 -16.01 -11.90
CA GLY A 118 -19.33 -17.12 -12.76
C GLY A 118 -20.73 -17.55 -12.33
N GLY A 119 -21.74 -17.10 -13.08
CA GLY A 119 -23.14 -17.42 -12.84
C GLY A 119 -24.02 -16.56 -13.72
N VAL A 120 -24.40 -17.12 -14.87
CA VAL A 120 -25.40 -16.62 -15.80
C VAL A 120 -26.69 -16.32 -15.03
N ASP A 121 -27.22 -15.10 -15.15
CA ASP A 121 -28.66 -14.88 -15.00
C ASP A 121 -29.15 -14.12 -16.23
N GLU A 122 -29.69 -14.92 -17.12
CA GLU A 122 -30.45 -14.57 -18.29
C GLU A 122 -31.80 -13.99 -17.85
N ALA A 123 -32.20 -12.90 -18.49
CA ALA A 123 -33.56 -12.35 -18.54
C ALA A 123 -34.18 -11.78 -17.23
N ALA A 124 -34.06 -10.45 -17.07
CA ALA A 124 -35.17 -9.64 -16.60
C ALA A 124 -35.30 -8.40 -17.49
N ASP A 125 -36.10 -8.55 -18.54
CA ASP A 125 -36.63 -7.45 -19.36
C ASP A 125 -37.27 -6.38 -18.45
N PRO A 126 -36.84 -5.11 -18.52
CA PRO A 126 -37.40 -4.01 -17.70
C PRO A 126 -38.85 -3.63 -18.07
N SER A 127 -39.47 -4.30 -19.05
CA SER A 127 -40.84 -4.01 -19.52
C SER A 127 -41.96 -4.64 -18.66
N GLY A 128 -41.63 -5.52 -17.71
CA GLY A 128 -42.63 -6.29 -16.95
C GLY A 128 -43.44 -5.52 -15.89
N TRP A 129 -43.03 -4.32 -15.49
CA TRP A 129 -43.68 -3.59 -14.37
C TRP A 129 -44.85 -2.69 -14.80
N LEU A 130 -45.01 -2.40 -16.10
CA LEU A 130 -46.07 -1.51 -16.60
C LEU A 130 -47.36 -2.24 -17.02
N ALA A 131 -47.34 -3.56 -17.20
CA ALA A 131 -48.51 -4.32 -17.63
C ALA A 131 -49.51 -4.66 -16.49
N ALA A 132 -49.09 -4.56 -15.23
CA ALA A 132 -49.91 -4.99 -14.09
C ALA A 132 -50.86 -3.91 -13.54
N ARG A 133 -50.90 -2.69 -14.12
CA ARG A 133 -51.73 -1.59 -13.60
C ARG A 133 -52.78 -1.02 -14.57
N ALA A 134 -53.02 -1.70 -15.69
CA ALA A 134 -54.12 -1.37 -16.59
C ALA A 134 -55.19 -2.48 -16.54
N GLY A 135 -56.09 -2.42 -15.55
CA GLY A 135 -57.22 -3.34 -15.51
C GLY A 135 -57.89 -3.50 -14.14
N ALA A 136 -58.47 -2.43 -13.60
CA ALA A 136 -59.66 -2.44 -12.74
C ALA A 136 -60.15 -1.00 -12.54
#